data_AF-A0A5B7TQP1-F1
#
_entry.id   AF-A0A5B7TQP1-F1
#
_cell.length_a   1.000
_cell.length_b   1.000
_cell.length_c   1.000
_cell.angle_alpha   90.00
_cell.angle_beta   90.00
_cell.angle_gamma   90.00
#
_symmetry.space_group_name_H-M   'P 1'
#
loop_
_entity.id
_entity.type
_entity.pdbx_description
1 polymer ?
#
loop_
_entity_poly.entity_id
_entity_poly.type
_entity_poly.pdbx_seq_one_letter_code
_entity_poly.pdbx_strand_id
1 'polypeptide(L)'
;MNIAIQGILGSFHHIVAHQYFGKDIELTECLSFDEMPQLINANQVDGAVMAIENTLVGSILSNYALINEFDLKIQGEVHLPIQHNLMGLEGQSLTDIKEVWSHPMAILQCRIFFRDYPEIRLVEASDTAEVAKQIQDKKLIGIAAIASKKAAEIYNLNIIESKIQTRNQNYTRFFILKKKNGKIETPNVINKASIPFITHHHTGSLSDILRIFADFNMNLSKIQSLPIIAEPLSNQDFYGQDATYSGNQLNYTDNGDGTITDNITGLIWEKDMGDKITFDDAFTKAENSTLGDYTDWRVPTLKELYSLINFTGRVQGETAIDLFIDTNYFNQPIGDVTIGEREIDAQTWSSTAYVGLTMNTDETLFGVNFIDGRIKGYPKFKPASGAENEMYFRMVRGNTAYGENDFIDNGDGTISDLATGLMWQKADDGISRDWEDALEYSENLELASFNDWRLPNAKELQSIVDYTRSPQTSNSPAINPIFDTTEINYPDDNSGGHYPFFWTSTTHLDGVNPYSGAVYIAFGEGLGEMNGVLLDVHGAGCQRSDPKSVDINDYPQYSGPQGDIRYVYNYVRCVRAIKL
;
A
#
# COMPACT_ATOMS: atom_id res chain seq x y z
N MET A 1 -19.83 -22.10 -10.53
CA MET A 1 -19.24 -20.84 -11.02
C MET A 1 -19.49 -19.80 -9.96
N ASN A 2 -18.46 -19.12 -9.49
CA ASN A 2 -18.51 -18.12 -8.43
C ASN A 2 -18.25 -16.72 -9.01
N ILE A 3 -19.15 -15.78 -8.76
CA ILE A 3 -19.10 -14.43 -9.35
C ILE A 3 -19.07 -13.36 -8.25
N ALA A 4 -18.08 -12.48 -8.31
CA ALA A 4 -18.00 -11.32 -7.42
C ALA A 4 -19.04 -10.23 -7.78
N ILE A 5 -19.68 -9.67 -6.77
CA ILE A 5 -20.64 -8.56 -6.88
C ILE A 5 -20.35 -7.48 -5.84
N GLN A 6 -20.62 -6.21 -6.18
CA GLN A 6 -20.40 -5.11 -5.24
C GLN A 6 -21.66 -4.97 -4.38
N GLY A 7 -21.45 -4.86 -3.08
CA GLY A 7 -22.48 -4.95 -2.06
C GLY A 7 -22.94 -6.39 -1.82
N ILE A 8 -24.10 -6.52 -1.18
CA ILE A 8 -24.61 -7.81 -0.70
C ILE A 8 -25.78 -8.33 -1.55
N LEU A 9 -26.28 -9.53 -1.22
CA LEU A 9 -27.48 -10.13 -1.81
C LEU A 9 -28.67 -9.15 -1.81
N GLY A 10 -29.05 -8.70 -3.00
CA GLY A 10 -30.20 -7.81 -3.21
C GLY A 10 -29.78 -6.48 -3.81
N SER A 11 -28.47 -6.24 -3.92
CA SER A 11 -27.90 -5.15 -4.69
C SER A 11 -28.29 -5.25 -6.18
N PHE A 12 -28.09 -4.16 -6.92
CA PHE A 12 -28.28 -4.17 -8.37
C PHE A 12 -27.25 -5.08 -9.07
N HIS A 13 -26.06 -5.26 -8.50
CA HIS A 13 -25.04 -6.19 -9.00
C HIS A 13 -25.50 -7.65 -8.89
N HIS A 14 -26.16 -8.02 -7.77
CA HIS A 14 -26.81 -9.33 -7.63
C HIS A 14 -27.84 -9.58 -8.75
N ILE A 15 -28.71 -8.59 -9.04
CA ILE A 15 -29.72 -8.72 -10.10
C ILE A 15 -29.05 -8.97 -11.46
N VAL A 16 -28.00 -8.23 -11.78
CA VAL A 16 -27.27 -8.37 -13.05
C VAL A 16 -26.55 -9.72 -13.15
N ALA A 17 -25.91 -10.17 -12.08
CA ALA A 17 -25.23 -11.47 -12.04
C ALA A 17 -26.20 -12.60 -12.40
N HIS A 18 -27.38 -12.61 -11.79
CA HIS A 18 -28.41 -13.60 -12.11
C HIS A 18 -29.06 -13.42 -13.49
N GLN A 19 -29.20 -12.18 -13.98
CA GLN A 19 -29.71 -11.93 -15.32
C GLN A 19 -28.75 -12.45 -16.40
N TYR A 20 -27.45 -12.34 -16.18
CA TYR A 20 -26.43 -12.70 -17.17
C TYR A 20 -26.05 -14.18 -17.10
N PHE A 21 -25.79 -14.71 -15.90
CA PHE A 21 -25.29 -16.08 -15.72
C PHE A 21 -26.36 -17.10 -15.31
N GLY A 22 -27.58 -16.64 -15.00
CA GLY A 22 -28.63 -17.49 -14.44
C GLY A 22 -28.56 -17.61 -12.92
N LYS A 23 -29.45 -18.42 -12.35
CA LYS A 23 -29.60 -18.57 -10.89
C LYS A 23 -28.66 -19.60 -10.26
N ASP A 24 -28.06 -20.47 -11.08
CA ASP A 24 -27.18 -21.56 -10.64
C ASP A 24 -25.72 -21.08 -10.58
N ILE A 25 -25.49 -20.05 -9.77
CA ILE A 25 -24.18 -19.44 -9.52
C ILE A 25 -24.00 -19.18 -8.03
N GLU A 26 -22.76 -19.24 -7.57
CA GLU A 26 -22.36 -18.72 -6.27
C GLU A 26 -21.98 -17.24 -6.43
N LEU A 27 -22.21 -16.48 -5.37
CA LEU A 27 -21.94 -15.04 -5.34
C LEU A 27 -20.98 -14.74 -4.19
N THR A 28 -19.91 -14.02 -4.52
CA THR A 28 -18.99 -13.46 -3.52
C THR A 28 -19.32 -11.97 -3.35
N GLU A 29 -19.69 -11.57 -2.14
CA GLU A 29 -20.04 -10.19 -1.80
C GLU A 29 -18.75 -9.40 -1.55
N CYS A 30 -18.59 -8.25 -2.21
CA CYS A 30 -17.47 -7.34 -2.04
C CYS A 30 -17.97 -6.01 -1.46
N LEU A 31 -17.31 -5.48 -0.43
CA LEU A 31 -17.72 -4.21 0.18
C LEU A 31 -17.28 -3.01 -0.68
N SER A 32 -16.16 -3.15 -1.37
CA SER A 32 -15.60 -2.15 -2.29
C SER A 32 -15.48 -2.69 -3.73
N PHE A 33 -15.25 -1.79 -4.69
CA PHE A 33 -14.94 -2.19 -6.06
C PHE A 33 -13.50 -2.71 -6.20
N ASP A 34 -12.58 -2.27 -5.34
CA ASP A 34 -11.15 -2.62 -5.36
C ASP A 34 -10.89 -4.09 -5.01
N GLU A 35 -11.77 -4.70 -4.21
CA GLU A 35 -11.71 -6.13 -3.86
C GLU A 35 -11.92 -7.05 -5.08
N MET A 36 -12.80 -6.68 -6.01
CA MET A 36 -13.22 -7.61 -7.08
C MET A 36 -12.08 -8.00 -8.05
N PRO A 37 -11.29 -7.05 -8.57
CA PRO A 37 -10.15 -7.37 -9.41
C PRO A 37 -9.12 -8.26 -8.71
N GLN A 38 -8.89 -8.04 -7.41
CA GLN A 38 -7.98 -8.85 -6.59
C GLN A 38 -8.47 -10.31 -6.52
N LEU A 39 -9.76 -10.52 -6.22
CA LEU A 39 -10.37 -11.86 -6.17
C LEU A 39 -10.29 -12.59 -7.52
N ILE A 40 -10.53 -11.87 -8.63
CA ILE A 40 -10.38 -12.43 -9.99
C ILE A 40 -8.92 -12.84 -10.22
N ASN A 41 -7.96 -11.98 -9.88
CA ASN A 41 -6.55 -12.24 -10.17
C ASN A 41 -5.99 -13.40 -9.32
N ALA A 42 -6.42 -13.51 -8.07
CA ALA A 42 -6.13 -14.61 -7.15
C ALA A 42 -6.86 -15.93 -7.49
N ASN A 43 -7.70 -15.95 -8.55
CA ASN A 43 -8.53 -17.08 -8.96
C ASN A 43 -9.50 -17.57 -7.86
N GLN A 44 -9.93 -16.68 -6.96
CA GLN A 44 -10.93 -16.99 -5.93
C GLN A 44 -12.37 -16.92 -6.49
N VAL A 45 -12.56 -16.17 -7.59
CA VAL A 45 -13.81 -16.07 -8.33
C VAL A 45 -13.58 -16.26 -9.83
N ASP A 46 -14.61 -16.72 -10.55
CA ASP A 46 -14.56 -16.96 -12.00
C ASP A 46 -14.80 -15.69 -12.83
N GLY A 47 -15.34 -14.63 -12.21
CA GLY A 47 -15.61 -13.34 -12.85
C GLY A 47 -16.26 -12.35 -11.88
N ALA A 48 -16.52 -11.15 -12.37
CA ALA A 48 -17.18 -10.09 -11.59
C ALA A 48 -18.21 -9.31 -12.39
N VAL A 49 -19.20 -8.76 -11.70
CA VAL A 49 -20.15 -7.78 -12.24
C VAL A 49 -19.82 -6.41 -11.68
N MET A 50 -19.37 -5.50 -12.55
CA MET A 50 -18.92 -4.16 -12.14
C MET A 50 -19.74 -3.08 -12.84
N ALA A 51 -20.34 -2.17 -12.08
CA ALA A 51 -20.96 -0.97 -12.64
C ALA A 51 -19.87 -0.06 -13.24
N ILE A 52 -20.10 0.47 -14.44
CA ILE A 52 -19.12 1.35 -15.12
C ILE A 52 -19.69 2.71 -15.50
N GLU A 53 -21.00 2.85 -15.53
CA GLU A 53 -21.67 4.09 -15.94
C GLU A 53 -23.09 4.10 -15.42
N ASN A 54 -23.54 5.26 -14.95
CA ASN A 54 -24.94 5.51 -14.66
C ASN A 54 -25.43 6.72 -15.47
N THR A 55 -26.66 6.67 -15.98
CA THR A 55 -27.23 7.75 -16.81
C THR A 55 -27.33 9.11 -16.11
N LEU A 56 -27.29 9.16 -14.77
CA LEU A 56 -27.40 10.38 -13.97
C LEU A 56 -26.04 10.87 -13.48
N VAL A 57 -25.12 9.95 -13.17
CA VAL A 57 -23.80 10.26 -12.58
C VAL A 57 -22.70 10.33 -13.65
N GLY A 58 -22.89 9.66 -14.79
CA GLY A 58 -21.87 9.50 -15.82
C GLY A 58 -21.00 8.26 -15.60
N SER A 59 -19.81 8.27 -16.20
CA SER A 59 -18.82 7.19 -16.08
C SER A 59 -18.25 7.11 -14.67
N ILE A 60 -18.09 5.89 -14.14
CA ILE A 60 -17.39 5.64 -12.88
C ILE A 60 -15.90 5.43 -13.21
N LEU A 61 -15.14 6.53 -13.26
CA LEU A 61 -13.76 6.52 -13.78
C LEU A 61 -12.82 5.61 -12.99
N SER A 62 -12.96 5.54 -11.67
CA SER A 62 -12.21 4.62 -10.81
C SER A 62 -12.34 3.16 -11.27
N ASN A 63 -13.54 2.74 -11.67
CA ASN A 63 -13.79 1.37 -12.11
C ASN A 63 -13.17 1.08 -13.49
N TYR A 64 -13.03 2.10 -14.36
CA TYR A 64 -12.25 1.96 -15.59
C TYR A 64 -10.74 1.82 -15.29
N ALA A 65 -10.23 2.58 -14.31
CA ALA A 65 -8.84 2.48 -13.88
C ALA A 65 -8.52 1.07 -13.35
N LEU A 66 -9.38 0.52 -12.47
CA LEU A 66 -9.25 -0.83 -11.93
C LEU A 66 -9.24 -1.92 -13.02
N ILE A 67 -10.10 -1.81 -14.03
CA ILE A 67 -10.11 -2.75 -15.16
C ILE A 67 -8.77 -2.73 -15.91
N ASN A 68 -8.19 -1.55 -16.08
CA ASN A 68 -6.92 -1.37 -16.79
C ASN A 68 -5.72 -1.83 -15.94
N GLU A 69 -5.69 -1.45 -14.66
CA GLU A 69 -4.64 -1.81 -13.70
C GLU A 69 -4.49 -3.33 -13.55
N PHE A 70 -5.60 -4.05 -13.47
CA PHE A 70 -5.60 -5.51 -13.31
C PHE A 70 -5.70 -6.29 -14.65
N ASP A 71 -5.57 -5.60 -15.79
CA ASP A 71 -5.68 -6.15 -17.17
C ASP A 71 -6.88 -7.11 -17.34
N LEU A 72 -8.04 -6.70 -16.85
CA LEU A 72 -9.27 -7.48 -16.90
C LEU A 72 -9.90 -7.43 -18.31
N LYS A 73 -10.57 -8.53 -18.70
CA LYS A 73 -11.29 -8.62 -19.98
C LYS A 73 -12.80 -8.50 -19.77
N ILE A 74 -13.43 -7.77 -20.68
CA ILE A 74 -14.87 -7.58 -20.71
C ILE A 74 -15.46 -8.71 -21.56
N GLN A 75 -16.18 -9.64 -20.92
CA GLN A 75 -16.90 -10.72 -21.60
C GLN A 75 -18.25 -10.23 -22.15
N GLY A 76 -18.89 -9.28 -21.47
CA GLY A 76 -20.21 -8.79 -21.83
C GLY A 76 -20.60 -7.53 -21.09
N GLU A 77 -21.76 -7.01 -21.43
CA GLU A 77 -22.35 -5.85 -20.77
C GLU A 77 -23.85 -6.04 -20.52
N VAL A 78 -24.35 -5.42 -19.46
CA VAL A 78 -25.77 -5.41 -19.12
C VAL A 78 -26.19 -3.99 -18.78
N HIS A 79 -27.34 -3.56 -19.30
CA HIS A 79 -27.97 -2.30 -18.91
C HIS A 79 -29.18 -2.60 -18.04
N LEU A 80 -29.13 -2.20 -16.77
CA LEU A 80 -30.21 -2.43 -15.81
C LEU A 80 -30.96 -1.13 -15.55
N PRO A 81 -32.30 -1.10 -15.71
CA PRO A 81 -33.12 0.00 -15.23
C PRO A 81 -33.11 0.02 -13.69
N ILE A 82 -32.68 1.14 -13.11
CA ILE A 82 -32.58 1.33 -11.67
C ILE A 82 -33.89 1.91 -11.14
N GLN A 83 -34.56 1.14 -10.28
CA GLN A 83 -35.80 1.52 -9.62
C GLN A 83 -35.59 1.53 -8.12
N HIS A 84 -35.77 2.68 -7.50
CA HIS A 84 -35.66 2.88 -6.07
C HIS A 84 -37.02 2.70 -5.42
N ASN A 85 -37.09 1.83 -4.42
CA ASN A 85 -38.32 1.52 -3.71
C ASN A 85 -38.11 1.83 -2.23
N LEU A 86 -39.09 2.51 -1.64
CA LEU A 86 -39.15 2.72 -0.20
C LEU A 86 -39.74 1.47 0.45
N MET A 87 -39.02 0.89 1.39
CA MET A 87 -39.44 -0.35 2.05
C MET A 87 -39.19 -0.33 3.55
N GLY A 88 -40.05 -1.00 4.30
CA GLY A 88 -39.92 -1.14 5.75
C GLY A 88 -40.48 -2.48 6.21
N LEU A 89 -40.46 -2.71 7.53
CA LEU A 89 -41.09 -3.90 8.12
C LEU A 89 -42.57 -4.00 7.73
N GLU A 90 -43.07 -5.24 7.69
CA GLU A 90 -44.48 -5.53 7.46
C GLU A 90 -45.39 -4.77 8.43
N GLY A 91 -46.49 -4.22 7.91
CA GLY A 91 -47.46 -3.43 8.68
C GLY A 91 -47.13 -1.94 8.85
N GLN A 92 -45.91 -1.50 8.51
CA GLN A 92 -45.58 -0.07 8.50
C GLN A 92 -46.10 0.62 7.24
N SER A 93 -46.65 1.81 7.43
CA SER A 93 -47.07 2.74 6.39
C SER A 93 -46.13 3.95 6.35
N LEU A 94 -46.28 4.81 5.34
CA LEU A 94 -45.43 5.99 5.18
C LEU A 94 -45.49 6.94 6.38
N THR A 95 -46.65 7.04 7.05
CA THR A 95 -46.84 7.90 8.24
C THR A 95 -46.11 7.39 9.49
N ASP A 96 -45.70 6.12 9.50
CA ASP A 96 -44.98 5.53 10.63
C ASP A 96 -43.46 5.77 10.54
N ILE A 97 -42.97 6.19 9.36
CA ILE A 97 -41.54 6.34 9.06
C ILE A 97 -41.01 7.66 9.62
N LYS A 98 -39.96 7.57 10.42
CA LYS A 98 -39.21 8.70 10.98
C LYS A 98 -37.88 8.90 10.29
N GLU A 99 -37.27 7.81 9.83
CA GLU A 99 -35.96 7.85 9.18
C GLU A 99 -35.93 6.96 7.93
N VAL A 100 -35.18 7.41 6.93
CA VAL A 100 -34.90 6.64 5.72
C VAL A 100 -33.41 6.54 5.52
N TRP A 101 -32.92 5.30 5.46
CA TRP A 101 -31.51 4.97 5.36
C TRP A 101 -31.21 4.44 3.95
N SER A 102 -30.10 4.87 3.34
CA SER A 102 -29.62 4.31 2.06
C SER A 102 -28.25 4.88 1.67
N HIS A 103 -27.68 4.37 0.58
CA HIS A 103 -26.51 4.95 -0.04
C HIS A 103 -26.76 6.42 -0.45
N PRO A 104 -25.80 7.36 -0.26
CA PRO A 104 -25.98 8.79 -0.56
C PRO A 104 -26.52 9.05 -1.97
N MET A 105 -26.05 8.28 -2.96
CA MET A 105 -26.50 8.42 -4.34
C MET A 105 -27.98 8.03 -4.55
N ALA A 106 -28.48 7.03 -3.82
CA ALA A 106 -29.89 6.65 -3.87
C ALA A 106 -30.77 7.72 -3.20
N ILE A 107 -30.32 8.27 -2.07
CA ILE A 107 -30.98 9.39 -1.37
C ILE A 107 -31.09 10.61 -2.30
N LEU A 108 -29.98 11.00 -2.92
CA LEU A 108 -29.93 12.13 -3.86
C LEU A 108 -30.92 11.94 -5.02
N GLN A 109 -31.01 10.72 -5.55
CA GLN A 109 -31.93 10.39 -6.64
C GLN A 109 -33.41 10.42 -6.21
N CYS A 110 -33.71 10.25 -4.92
CA CYS A 110 -35.07 10.29 -4.38
C CYS A 110 -35.43 11.60 -3.68
N ARG A 111 -34.54 12.60 -3.69
CA ARG A 111 -34.69 13.85 -2.93
C ARG A 111 -36.00 14.61 -3.23
N ILE A 112 -36.50 14.57 -4.46
CA ILE A 112 -37.77 15.25 -4.81
C ILE A 112 -38.96 14.61 -4.10
N PHE A 113 -39.02 13.27 -4.03
CA PHE A 113 -40.08 12.55 -3.30
C PHE A 113 -40.11 12.95 -1.82
N PHE A 114 -38.95 13.05 -1.17
CA PHE A 114 -38.86 13.42 0.25
C PHE A 114 -39.12 14.90 0.56
N ARG A 115 -39.32 15.77 -0.45
CA ARG A 115 -39.72 17.17 -0.18
C ARG A 115 -41.13 17.27 0.42
N ASP A 116 -41.97 16.30 0.10
CA ASP A 116 -43.35 16.25 0.59
C ASP A 116 -43.44 15.67 2.01
N TYR A 117 -42.31 15.17 2.55
CA TYR A 117 -42.20 14.54 3.87
C TYR A 117 -40.99 15.10 4.66
N PRO A 118 -40.95 16.41 4.93
CA PRO A 118 -39.80 17.08 5.57
C PRO A 118 -39.49 16.57 6.99
N GLU A 119 -40.44 15.90 7.64
CA GLU A 119 -40.29 15.27 8.96
C GLU A 119 -39.46 13.98 8.93
N ILE A 120 -39.28 13.36 7.76
CA ILE A 120 -38.48 12.14 7.60
C ILE A 120 -37.00 12.49 7.52
N ARG A 121 -36.20 11.97 8.45
CA ARG A 121 -34.74 12.15 8.47
C ARG A 121 -34.07 11.22 7.47
N LEU A 122 -33.31 11.77 6.53
CA LEU A 122 -32.49 11.01 5.58
C LEU A 122 -31.13 10.71 6.22
N VAL A 123 -30.73 9.44 6.29
CA VAL A 123 -29.48 8.97 6.90
C VAL A 123 -28.66 8.21 5.85
N GLU A 124 -27.42 8.64 5.66
CA GLU A 124 -26.49 8.01 4.73
C GLU A 124 -25.93 6.71 5.28
N ALA A 125 -25.82 5.69 4.42
CA ALA A 125 -25.27 4.38 4.72
C ALA A 125 -24.37 3.88 3.59
N SER A 126 -23.60 2.83 3.85
CA SER A 126 -22.63 2.22 2.92
C SER A 126 -23.27 1.56 1.69
N ASP A 127 -24.38 0.82 1.87
CA ASP A 127 -25.02 0.08 0.79
C ASP A 127 -26.56 0.08 0.90
N THR A 128 -27.22 -0.03 -0.25
CA THR A 128 -28.68 -0.03 -0.34
C THR A 128 -29.33 -1.32 0.18
N ALA A 129 -28.76 -2.49 -0.12
CA ALA A 129 -29.30 -3.79 0.27
C ALA A 129 -28.92 -4.12 1.72
N GLU A 130 -27.75 -3.70 2.17
CA GLU A 130 -27.30 -3.85 3.56
C GLU A 130 -28.28 -3.18 4.54
N VAL A 131 -28.74 -1.96 4.25
CA VAL A 131 -29.75 -1.30 5.07
C VAL A 131 -31.03 -2.11 5.16
N ALA A 132 -31.51 -2.67 4.04
CA ALA A 132 -32.71 -3.50 4.04
C ALA A 132 -32.54 -4.75 4.92
N LYS A 133 -31.37 -5.40 4.85
CA LYS A 133 -31.01 -6.51 5.75
C LYS A 133 -31.03 -6.07 7.21
N GLN A 134 -30.36 -4.96 7.54
CA GLN A 134 -30.25 -4.46 8.90
C GLN A 134 -31.62 -4.14 9.52
N ILE A 135 -32.53 -3.52 8.76
CA ILE A 135 -33.89 -3.22 9.23
C ILE A 135 -34.62 -4.50 9.61
N GLN A 136 -34.52 -5.55 8.78
CA GLN A 136 -35.19 -6.82 9.05
C GLN A 136 -34.58 -7.57 10.24
N ASP A 137 -33.25 -7.67 10.29
CA ASP A 137 -32.53 -8.43 11.31
C ASP A 137 -32.69 -7.82 12.70
N LYS A 138 -32.58 -6.48 12.79
CA LYS A 138 -32.69 -5.73 14.04
C LYS A 138 -34.12 -5.31 14.36
N LYS A 139 -35.09 -5.63 13.50
CA LYS A 139 -36.52 -5.26 13.64
C LYS A 139 -36.70 -3.77 13.92
N LEU A 140 -36.06 -2.93 13.11
CA LEU A 140 -36.05 -1.47 13.29
C LEU A 140 -37.39 -0.85 12.91
N ILE A 141 -38.20 -0.51 13.91
CA ILE A 141 -39.49 0.17 13.74
C ILE A 141 -39.27 1.68 13.52
N GLY A 142 -40.02 2.28 12.60
CA GLY A 142 -39.94 3.68 12.21
C GLY A 142 -38.80 3.99 11.22
N ILE A 143 -38.08 2.98 10.76
CA ILE A 143 -36.96 3.12 9.82
C ILE A 143 -37.31 2.38 8.52
N ALA A 144 -37.09 3.04 7.39
CA ALA A 144 -37.25 2.49 6.05
C ALA A 144 -35.95 2.54 5.23
N ALA A 145 -35.83 1.67 4.24
CA ALA A 145 -34.73 1.65 3.28
C ALA A 145 -35.16 2.20 1.92
N ILE A 146 -34.20 2.77 1.19
CA ILE A 146 -34.30 2.89 -0.28
C ILE A 146 -33.44 1.79 -0.89
N ALA A 147 -34.06 0.82 -1.56
CA ALA A 147 -33.34 -0.29 -2.18
C ALA A 147 -34.05 -0.87 -3.40
N SER A 148 -33.42 -1.88 -4.00
CA SER A 148 -34.00 -2.62 -5.11
C SER A 148 -35.22 -3.43 -4.65
N LYS A 149 -36.17 -3.68 -5.57
CA LYS A 149 -37.27 -4.61 -5.29
C LYS A 149 -36.76 -6.00 -4.85
N LYS A 150 -35.59 -6.41 -5.36
CA LYS A 150 -35.00 -7.70 -5.03
C LYS A 150 -34.56 -7.80 -3.57
N ALA A 151 -34.05 -6.70 -3.00
CA ALA A 151 -33.71 -6.63 -1.59
C ALA A 151 -34.96 -6.82 -0.70
N ALA A 152 -36.09 -6.21 -1.06
CA ALA A 152 -37.35 -6.39 -0.33
C ALA A 152 -37.80 -7.87 -0.31
N GLU A 153 -37.67 -8.57 -1.44
CA GLU A 153 -37.99 -10.01 -1.54
C GLU A 153 -37.08 -10.88 -0.67
N ILE A 154 -35.77 -10.60 -0.67
CA ILE A 154 -34.77 -11.40 0.07
C ILE A 154 -34.92 -11.19 1.58
N TYR A 155 -35.11 -9.94 2.00
CA TYR A 155 -35.17 -9.56 3.41
C TYR A 155 -36.59 -9.45 3.95
N ASN A 156 -37.60 -9.96 3.23
CA ASN A 156 -39.01 -9.97 3.64
C ASN A 156 -39.50 -8.61 4.15
N LEU A 157 -39.20 -7.54 3.41
CA LEU A 157 -39.68 -6.19 3.70
C LEU A 157 -40.87 -5.84 2.80
N ASN A 158 -41.78 -5.03 3.33
CA ASN A 158 -42.91 -4.49 2.57
C ASN A 158 -42.47 -3.24 1.80
N ILE A 159 -42.81 -3.17 0.50
CA ILE A 159 -42.63 -1.95 -0.28
C ILE A 159 -43.76 -0.99 0.08
N ILE A 160 -43.40 0.13 0.71
CA ILE A 160 -44.31 1.20 1.13
C ILE A 160 -44.67 2.05 -0.10
N GLU A 161 -43.64 2.48 -0.84
CA GLU A 161 -43.80 3.24 -2.08
C GLU A 161 -42.84 2.74 -3.14
N SER A 162 -43.35 2.54 -4.36
CA SER A 162 -42.55 2.00 -5.47
C SER A 162 -42.06 3.11 -6.40
N LYS A 163 -40.85 2.96 -6.94
CA LYS A 163 -40.29 3.85 -7.98
C LYS A 163 -40.23 5.32 -7.57
N ILE A 164 -39.71 5.61 -6.38
CA ILE A 164 -39.63 6.95 -5.79
C ILE A 164 -38.48 7.83 -6.35
N GLN A 165 -37.69 7.30 -7.29
CA GLN A 165 -36.62 8.07 -7.93
C GLN A 165 -37.16 9.24 -8.76
N THR A 166 -36.40 10.32 -8.80
CA THR A 166 -36.71 11.57 -9.51
C THR A 166 -36.82 11.38 -11.03
N ARG A 167 -35.98 10.52 -11.61
CA ARG A 167 -35.97 10.24 -13.05
C ARG A 167 -36.30 8.78 -13.33
N ASN A 168 -37.36 8.55 -14.08
CA ASN A 168 -37.81 7.21 -14.47
C ASN A 168 -36.92 6.54 -15.53
N GLN A 169 -36.16 7.33 -16.28
CA GLN A 169 -35.13 6.83 -17.20
C GLN A 169 -33.77 6.85 -16.50
N ASN A 170 -33.58 5.92 -15.57
CA ASN A 170 -32.32 5.73 -14.85
C ASN A 170 -31.79 4.33 -15.16
N TYR A 171 -30.64 4.26 -15.82
CA TYR A 171 -29.97 3.01 -16.15
C TYR A 171 -28.55 3.02 -15.61
N THR A 172 -28.12 1.88 -15.11
CA THR A 172 -26.70 1.61 -14.87
C THR A 172 -26.25 0.56 -15.86
N ARG A 173 -25.11 0.83 -16.49
CA ARG A 173 -24.41 -0.10 -17.37
C ARG A 173 -23.33 -0.81 -16.57
N PHE A 174 -23.30 -2.14 -16.71
CA PHE A 174 -22.40 -3.03 -16.01
C PHE A 174 -21.55 -3.79 -17.03
N PHE A 175 -20.28 -4.02 -16.69
CA PHE A 175 -19.43 -4.98 -17.38
C PHE A 175 -19.38 -6.29 -16.63
N ILE A 176 -19.29 -7.37 -17.42
CA ILE A 176 -19.00 -8.71 -16.95
C ILE A 176 -17.51 -8.94 -17.20
N LEU A 177 -16.74 -9.05 -16.12
CA LEU A 177 -15.29 -9.08 -16.13
C LEU A 177 -14.76 -10.51 -15.90
N LYS A 178 -13.66 -10.84 -16.57
CA LYS A 178 -12.87 -12.07 -16.38
C LYS A 178 -11.37 -11.77 -16.44
N LYS A 179 -10.56 -12.70 -15.93
CA LYS A 179 -9.11 -12.69 -16.10
C LYS A 179 -8.73 -12.82 -17.58
N LYS A 180 -7.63 -12.18 -17.99
CA LYS A 180 -7.10 -12.21 -19.38
C LYS A 180 -6.91 -13.60 -19.98
N ASN A 181 -6.49 -14.57 -19.16
CA ASN A 181 -6.25 -15.95 -19.60
C ASN A 181 -7.46 -16.87 -19.37
N GLY A 182 -8.58 -16.34 -18.86
CA GLY A 182 -9.81 -17.09 -18.74
C GLY A 182 -10.34 -17.46 -20.12
N LYS A 183 -10.94 -18.65 -20.26
CA LYS A 183 -11.71 -18.97 -21.47
C LYS A 183 -12.85 -17.94 -21.58
N ILE A 184 -12.68 -16.97 -22.47
CA ILE A 184 -13.77 -16.11 -22.91
C ILE A 184 -14.68 -17.03 -23.71
N GLU A 185 -15.88 -17.29 -23.20
CA GLU A 185 -16.93 -17.85 -24.02
C GLU A 185 -17.19 -16.85 -25.13
N THR A 186 -16.68 -17.13 -26.32
CA THR A 186 -16.88 -16.26 -27.46
C THR A 186 -18.35 -16.40 -27.85
N PRO A 187 -19.18 -15.35 -27.68
CA PRO A 187 -20.53 -15.41 -28.22
C PRO A 187 -20.44 -15.67 -29.72
N ASN A 188 -21.45 -16.36 -30.28
CA ASN A 188 -21.50 -16.67 -31.71
C ASN A 188 -21.36 -15.42 -32.62
N VAL A 189 -21.61 -14.22 -32.06
CA VAL A 189 -21.40 -12.93 -32.73
C VAL A 189 -20.75 -11.95 -31.74
N ILE A 190 -19.52 -11.52 -32.04
CA ILE A 190 -18.87 -10.38 -31.38
C ILE A 190 -19.42 -9.11 -32.02
N ASN A 191 -19.96 -8.18 -31.22
CA ASN A 191 -20.64 -6.98 -31.72
C ASN A 191 -20.11 -5.66 -31.13
N LYS A 192 -19.18 -5.72 -30.17
CA LYS A 192 -18.61 -4.55 -29.49
C LYS A 192 -17.20 -4.86 -28.99
N ALA A 193 -16.35 -3.84 -29.01
CA ALA A 193 -15.03 -3.87 -28.39
C ALA A 193 -14.85 -2.63 -27.52
N SER A 194 -14.21 -2.82 -26.36
CA SER A 194 -13.77 -1.74 -25.48
C SER A 194 -12.24 -1.78 -25.46
N ILE A 195 -11.60 -0.67 -25.82
CA ILE A 195 -10.14 -0.60 -26.00
C ILE A 195 -9.61 0.59 -25.18
N PRO A 196 -8.76 0.35 -24.18
CA PRO A 196 -7.96 1.43 -23.59
C PRO A 196 -6.80 1.77 -24.52
N PHE A 197 -6.47 3.05 -24.65
CA PHE A 197 -5.28 3.51 -25.35
C PHE A 197 -4.70 4.75 -24.66
N ILE A 198 -3.39 4.91 -24.80
CA ILE A 198 -2.66 6.09 -24.31
C ILE A 198 -2.28 6.93 -25.52
N THR A 199 -2.40 8.25 -25.40
CA THR A 199 -1.99 9.19 -26.43
C THR A 199 -1.30 10.39 -25.79
N HIS A 200 -0.42 11.05 -26.54
CA HIS A 200 0.23 12.27 -26.09
C HIS A 200 -0.78 13.39 -25.77
N HIS A 201 -0.39 14.30 -24.87
CA HIS A 201 -1.20 15.46 -24.50
C HIS A 201 -0.87 16.70 -25.34
N HIS A 202 -0.97 16.59 -26.67
CA HIS A 202 -0.84 17.74 -27.59
C HIS A 202 -2.04 17.88 -28.53
N THR A 203 -2.23 19.08 -29.08
CA THR A 203 -3.33 19.40 -29.99
C THR A 203 -3.38 18.44 -31.19
N GLY A 204 -4.53 17.81 -31.43
CA GLY A 204 -4.74 16.90 -32.55
C GLY A 204 -4.61 15.41 -32.19
N SER A 205 -3.96 15.06 -31.09
CA SER A 205 -3.65 13.67 -30.71
C SER A 205 -4.88 12.74 -30.73
N LEU A 206 -5.99 13.16 -30.10
CA LEU A 206 -7.23 12.37 -30.12
C LEU A 206 -7.88 12.34 -31.51
N SER A 207 -7.79 13.44 -32.27
CA SER A 207 -8.36 13.51 -33.62
C SER A 207 -7.71 12.51 -34.57
N ASP A 208 -6.39 12.32 -34.46
CA ASP A 208 -5.67 11.34 -35.27
C ASP A 208 -6.13 9.91 -34.99
N ILE A 209 -6.39 9.58 -33.73
CA ILE A 209 -6.92 8.27 -33.32
C ILE A 209 -8.37 8.09 -33.82
N LEU A 210 -9.22 9.11 -33.65
CA LEU A 210 -10.61 9.06 -34.13
C LEU A 210 -10.69 8.90 -35.66
N ARG A 211 -9.72 9.46 -36.40
CA ARG A 211 -9.64 9.30 -37.86
C ARG A 211 -9.44 7.84 -38.25
N ILE A 212 -8.65 7.07 -37.50
CA ILE A 212 -8.46 5.63 -37.77
C ILE A 212 -9.81 4.91 -37.76
N PHE A 213 -10.64 5.11 -36.73
CA PHE A 213 -11.97 4.47 -36.66
C PHE A 213 -12.88 4.91 -37.81
N ALA A 214 -12.85 6.19 -38.19
CA ALA A 214 -13.63 6.71 -39.30
C ALA A 214 -13.20 6.11 -40.65
N ASP A 215 -11.89 5.97 -40.88
CA ASP A 215 -11.32 5.39 -42.11
C ASP A 215 -11.72 3.92 -42.29
N PHE A 216 -11.90 3.19 -41.18
CA PHE A 216 -12.42 1.81 -41.19
C PHE A 216 -13.95 1.71 -41.07
N ASN A 217 -14.68 2.83 -41.16
CA ASN A 217 -16.14 2.89 -41.04
C ASN A 217 -16.67 2.22 -39.75
N MET A 218 -15.93 2.37 -38.65
CA MET A 218 -16.29 1.85 -37.33
C MET A 218 -17.04 2.91 -36.53
N ASN A 219 -18.21 2.55 -35.98
CA ASN A 219 -18.98 3.45 -35.13
C ASN A 219 -18.48 3.40 -33.68
N LEU A 220 -18.35 4.56 -33.03
CA LEU A 220 -17.97 4.67 -31.62
C LEU A 220 -19.21 4.90 -30.76
N SER A 221 -19.50 3.98 -29.83
CA SER A 221 -20.62 4.14 -28.90
C SER A 221 -20.24 4.87 -27.60
N LYS A 222 -18.94 5.00 -27.31
CA LYS A 222 -18.43 5.69 -26.11
C LYS A 222 -16.98 6.09 -26.32
N ILE A 223 -16.64 7.29 -25.86
CA ILE A 223 -15.27 7.74 -25.64
C ILE A 223 -15.20 8.38 -24.26
N GLN A 224 -14.17 8.05 -23.50
CA GLN A 224 -13.97 8.56 -22.14
C GLN A 224 -12.49 8.80 -21.92
N SER A 225 -12.12 10.05 -21.64
CA SER A 225 -10.77 10.36 -21.17
C SER A 225 -10.63 9.94 -19.71
N LEU A 226 -9.53 9.25 -19.40
CA LEU A 226 -9.09 8.95 -18.04
C LEU A 226 -7.75 9.69 -17.85
N PRO A 227 -7.63 10.60 -16.86
CA PRO A 227 -6.34 11.21 -16.57
C PRO A 227 -5.38 10.12 -16.06
N ILE A 228 -4.19 10.06 -16.65
CA ILE A 228 -3.08 9.29 -16.11
C ILE A 228 -2.33 10.26 -15.19
N ILE A 229 -2.06 9.85 -13.95
CA ILE A 229 -1.15 10.60 -13.09
C ILE A 229 0.21 10.54 -13.77
N ALA A 230 0.64 11.66 -14.34
CA ALA A 230 1.94 11.76 -14.98
C ALA A 230 2.99 11.96 -13.89
N GLU A 231 4.19 11.47 -14.16
CA GLU A 231 5.38 11.90 -13.44
C GLU A 231 5.46 13.43 -13.48
N PRO A 232 5.69 14.10 -12.33
CA PRO A 232 5.86 15.54 -12.30
C PRO A 232 7.03 15.95 -13.20
N LEU A 233 6.87 17.06 -13.92
CA LEU A 233 7.99 17.67 -14.65
C LEU A 233 8.99 18.28 -13.65
N SER A 234 10.23 18.51 -14.09
CA SER A 234 11.30 19.05 -13.24
C SER A 234 11.01 20.40 -12.58
N ASN A 235 9.96 21.09 -13.00
CA ASN A 235 9.52 22.37 -12.46
C ASN A 235 8.17 22.29 -11.72
N GLN A 236 7.74 21.08 -11.34
CA GLN A 236 6.50 20.80 -10.62
C GLN A 236 6.81 20.18 -9.26
N ASP A 237 5.91 20.45 -8.32
CA ASP A 237 5.89 19.89 -6.97
C ASP A 237 6.09 18.37 -7.00
N PHE A 238 6.86 17.88 -6.04
CA PHE A 238 7.21 16.47 -5.88
C PHE A 238 7.98 15.82 -7.05
N TYR A 239 8.64 16.58 -7.92
CA TYR A 239 9.71 16.05 -8.77
C TYR A 239 10.89 15.58 -7.92
N GLY A 240 11.59 14.51 -8.33
CA GLY A 240 12.73 13.94 -7.60
C GLY A 240 12.38 12.77 -6.67
N GLN A 241 11.12 12.33 -6.66
CA GLN A 241 10.70 11.09 -5.98
C GLN A 241 11.33 9.85 -6.61
N ASP A 242 11.29 8.70 -5.90
CA ASP A 242 11.79 7.41 -6.39
C ASP A 242 11.39 7.11 -7.84
N ALA A 243 10.12 7.33 -8.18
CA ALA A 243 9.56 7.02 -9.49
C ALA A 243 10.14 7.87 -10.65
N THR A 244 10.77 9.00 -10.33
CA THR A 244 11.46 9.89 -11.29
C THR A 244 12.75 9.25 -11.81
N TYR A 245 13.35 8.37 -11.01
CA TYR A 245 14.68 7.83 -11.25
C TYR A 245 14.63 6.38 -11.71
N SER A 246 15.40 6.07 -12.75
CA SER A 246 15.67 4.68 -13.11
C SER A 246 16.67 4.07 -12.12
N GLY A 247 16.27 2.98 -11.49
CA GLY A 247 17.12 2.19 -10.59
C GLY A 247 16.90 0.69 -10.79
N ASN A 248 17.64 -0.11 -10.03
CA ASN A 248 17.46 -1.56 -10.04
C ASN A 248 16.04 -1.92 -9.61
N GLN A 249 15.31 -2.60 -10.49
CA GLN A 249 14.00 -3.15 -10.20
C GLN A 249 14.14 -4.57 -9.65
N LEU A 250 13.21 -4.96 -8.77
CA LEU A 250 13.15 -6.32 -8.24
C LEU A 250 13.13 -7.33 -9.41
N ASN A 251 14.03 -8.30 -9.37
CA ASN A 251 14.15 -9.29 -10.43
C ASN A 251 14.55 -10.63 -9.84
N TYR A 252 13.60 -11.56 -9.83
CA TYR A 252 13.75 -12.85 -9.18
C TYR A 252 13.55 -14.01 -10.17
N THR A 253 14.24 -15.11 -9.88
CA THR A 253 14.04 -16.40 -10.53
C THR A 253 13.63 -17.42 -9.47
N ASP A 254 12.46 -18.04 -9.61
CA ASP A 254 12.11 -19.23 -8.84
C ASP A 254 12.83 -20.44 -9.46
N ASN A 255 13.73 -21.06 -8.70
CA ASN A 255 14.55 -22.17 -9.18
C ASN A 255 13.78 -23.51 -9.20
N GLY A 256 12.57 -23.56 -8.63
CA GLY A 256 11.72 -24.76 -8.61
C GLY A 256 12.11 -25.81 -7.56
N ASP A 257 13.08 -25.51 -6.69
CA ASP A 257 13.63 -26.38 -5.66
C ASP A 257 13.44 -25.81 -4.23
N GLY A 258 12.58 -24.79 -4.09
CA GLY A 258 12.37 -24.05 -2.85
C GLY A 258 13.31 -22.87 -2.65
N THR A 259 14.17 -22.54 -3.62
CA THR A 259 15.07 -21.38 -3.59
C THR A 259 14.68 -20.31 -4.62
N ILE A 260 14.94 -19.05 -4.28
CA ILE A 260 14.71 -17.88 -5.12
C ILE A 260 16.04 -17.19 -5.38
N THR A 261 16.43 -17.04 -6.64
CA THR A 261 17.60 -16.24 -7.03
C THR A 261 17.20 -14.78 -7.18
N ASP A 262 17.89 -13.87 -6.50
CA ASP A 262 17.84 -12.44 -6.76
C ASP A 262 18.88 -12.09 -7.84
N ASN A 263 18.39 -11.77 -9.03
CA ASN A 263 19.20 -11.51 -10.21
C ASN A 263 19.93 -10.14 -10.15
N ILE A 264 19.60 -9.28 -9.19
CA ILE A 264 20.25 -7.98 -8.97
C ILE A 264 21.39 -8.12 -7.96
N THR A 265 21.12 -8.73 -6.82
CA THR A 265 22.10 -8.84 -5.72
C THR A 265 23.03 -10.04 -5.88
N GLY A 266 22.63 -11.04 -6.67
CA GLY A 266 23.34 -12.32 -6.77
C GLY A 266 23.19 -13.20 -5.52
N LEU A 267 22.27 -12.85 -4.63
CA LEU A 267 21.90 -13.65 -3.47
C LEU A 267 20.89 -14.74 -3.88
N ILE A 268 20.91 -15.86 -3.16
CA ILE A 268 19.89 -16.90 -3.29
C ILE A 268 19.23 -17.07 -1.92
N TRP A 269 17.91 -17.09 -1.92
CA TRP A 269 17.07 -17.02 -0.74
C TRP A 269 16.23 -18.29 -0.59
N GLU A 270 15.96 -18.65 0.65
CA GLU A 270 14.91 -19.60 1.00
C GLU A 270 13.53 -18.99 0.65
N LYS A 271 12.68 -19.74 -0.06
CA LYS A 271 11.33 -19.32 -0.46
C LYS A 271 10.36 -19.24 0.74
N ASP A 272 10.46 -20.18 1.67
CA ASP A 272 9.55 -20.35 2.80
C ASP A 272 10.31 -20.34 4.13
N MET A 273 9.93 -19.50 5.08
CA MET A 273 10.66 -19.34 6.34
C MET A 273 10.37 -20.45 7.36
N GLY A 274 9.23 -21.15 7.21
CA GLY A 274 8.71 -22.05 8.24
C GLY A 274 8.18 -21.30 9.47
N ASP A 275 8.27 -21.95 10.63
CA ASP A 275 7.79 -21.40 11.90
C ASP A 275 8.76 -20.39 12.51
N LYS A 276 8.27 -19.59 13.47
CA LYS A 276 9.11 -18.71 14.29
C LYS A 276 10.07 -19.58 15.14
N ILE A 277 11.32 -19.16 15.21
CA ILE A 277 12.38 -19.84 15.98
C ILE A 277 13.21 -18.83 16.76
N THR A 278 13.98 -19.30 17.73
CA THR A 278 14.91 -18.45 18.50
C THR A 278 16.08 -18.00 17.62
N PHE A 279 16.80 -16.97 18.08
CA PHE A 279 17.98 -16.46 17.36
C PHE A 279 19.07 -17.51 17.20
N ASP A 280 19.39 -18.26 18.25
CA ASP A 280 20.46 -19.26 18.21
C ASP A 280 20.04 -20.50 17.38
N ASP A 281 18.75 -20.88 17.42
CA ASP A 281 18.21 -21.94 16.56
C ASP A 281 18.26 -21.57 15.07
N ALA A 282 18.18 -20.29 14.72
CA ALA A 282 18.28 -19.84 13.33
C ALA A 282 19.64 -20.15 12.70
N PHE A 283 20.74 -20.01 13.46
CA PHE A 283 22.07 -20.40 12.99
C PHE A 283 22.19 -21.91 12.85
N THR A 284 21.60 -22.66 13.78
CA THR A 284 21.53 -24.13 13.70
C THR A 284 20.72 -24.58 12.48
N LYS A 285 19.60 -23.93 12.17
CA LYS A 285 18.80 -24.15 10.96
C LYS A 285 19.65 -23.91 9.71
N ALA A 286 20.38 -22.80 9.67
CA ALA A 286 21.20 -22.44 8.52
C ALA A 286 22.33 -23.45 8.27
N GLU A 287 23.10 -23.79 9.31
CA GLU A 287 24.24 -24.72 9.20
C GLU A 287 23.83 -26.12 8.74
N ASN A 288 22.64 -26.59 9.14
CA ASN A 288 22.14 -27.92 8.79
C ASN A 288 21.28 -27.94 7.51
N SER A 289 21.01 -26.78 6.89
CA SER A 289 20.16 -26.71 5.71
C SER A 289 20.86 -27.32 4.49
N THR A 290 20.11 -28.14 3.75
CA THR A 290 20.51 -28.72 2.46
C THR A 290 19.57 -28.30 1.33
N LEU A 291 18.78 -27.23 1.56
CA LEU A 291 17.76 -26.75 0.62
C LEU A 291 18.39 -26.40 -0.74
N GLY A 292 17.76 -26.83 -1.84
CA GLY A 292 18.28 -26.64 -3.20
C GLY A 292 19.61 -27.34 -3.47
N ASP A 293 19.93 -28.41 -2.73
CA ASP A 293 21.22 -29.12 -2.78
C ASP A 293 22.44 -28.24 -2.38
N TYR A 294 22.21 -27.15 -1.65
CA TYR A 294 23.26 -26.24 -1.16
C TYR A 294 23.52 -26.40 0.34
N THR A 295 24.76 -26.17 0.78
CA THR A 295 25.22 -26.40 2.17
C THR A 295 25.88 -25.18 2.81
N ASP A 296 25.80 -24.01 2.18
CA ASP A 296 26.43 -22.75 2.57
C ASP A 296 25.38 -21.70 2.97
N TRP A 297 24.24 -22.16 3.50
CA TRP A 297 23.18 -21.30 4.02
C TRP A 297 23.62 -20.58 5.30
N ARG A 298 23.13 -19.35 5.47
CA ARG A 298 23.38 -18.51 6.64
C ARG A 298 22.19 -17.61 6.96
N VAL A 299 22.18 -17.07 8.18
CA VAL A 299 21.28 -16.00 8.58
C VAL A 299 21.72 -14.70 7.89
N PRO A 300 20.83 -13.98 7.18
CA PRO A 300 21.19 -12.78 6.44
C PRO A 300 21.60 -11.64 7.37
N THR A 301 22.51 -10.79 6.92
CA THR A 301 22.70 -9.45 7.51
C THR A 301 21.46 -8.59 7.26
N LEU A 302 21.30 -7.50 8.00
CA LEU A 302 20.17 -6.61 7.79
C LEU A 302 20.17 -5.95 6.40
N LYS A 303 21.35 -5.55 5.87
CA LYS A 303 21.46 -4.99 4.51
C LYS A 303 20.98 -5.99 3.46
N GLU A 304 21.36 -7.27 3.59
CA GLU A 304 20.86 -8.32 2.69
C GLU A 304 19.36 -8.51 2.84
N LEU A 305 18.85 -8.64 4.07
CA LEU A 305 17.42 -8.85 4.28
C LEU A 305 16.57 -7.70 3.74
N TYR A 306 17.02 -6.47 3.94
CA TYR A 306 16.34 -5.27 3.44
C TYR A 306 16.38 -5.14 1.91
N SER A 307 17.30 -5.83 1.23
CA SER A 307 17.32 -5.86 -0.25
C SER A 307 16.02 -6.39 -0.86
N LEU A 308 15.30 -7.24 -0.12
CA LEU A 308 14.02 -7.83 -0.54
C LEU A 308 12.83 -6.87 -0.43
N ILE A 309 12.95 -5.75 0.28
CA ILE A 309 11.80 -4.89 0.55
C ILE A 309 11.23 -4.28 -0.73
N ASN A 310 9.91 -4.24 -0.82
CA ASN A 310 9.14 -3.69 -1.92
C ASN A 310 8.20 -2.59 -1.41
N PHE A 311 8.52 -1.33 -1.69
CA PHE A 311 7.73 -0.18 -1.22
C PHE A 311 6.41 0.06 -1.97
N THR A 312 5.99 -0.89 -2.82
CA THR A 312 4.60 -0.96 -3.28
C THR A 312 3.67 -1.67 -2.30
N GLY A 313 4.20 -2.28 -1.22
CA GLY A 313 3.40 -2.85 -0.13
C GLY A 313 2.54 -1.80 0.56
N ARG A 314 1.43 -2.22 1.17
CA ARG A 314 0.44 -1.36 1.81
C ARG A 314 -0.06 -1.97 3.11
N VAL A 315 -0.13 -1.17 4.16
CA VAL A 315 -0.68 -1.56 5.46
C VAL A 315 -1.68 -0.52 5.94
N GLN A 316 -2.73 -0.95 6.65
CA GLN A 316 -3.66 -0.04 7.31
C GLN A 316 -3.78 -0.43 8.78
N GLY A 317 -3.05 0.28 9.64
CA GLY A 317 -2.99 -0.03 11.06
C GLY A 317 -2.30 -1.38 11.28
N GLU A 318 -3.07 -2.39 11.70
CA GLU A 318 -2.57 -3.74 11.98
C GLU A 318 -2.94 -4.74 10.87
N THR A 319 -3.62 -4.28 9.81
CA THR A 319 -4.11 -5.10 8.69
C THR A 319 -3.22 -4.95 7.47
N ALA A 320 -2.73 -6.07 6.95
CA ALA A 320 -1.96 -6.14 5.72
C ALA A 320 -2.89 -6.01 4.51
N ILE A 321 -2.58 -5.08 3.59
CA ILE A 321 -3.30 -4.95 2.32
C ILE A 321 -2.47 -5.60 1.21
N ASP A 322 -1.23 -5.14 1.06
CA ASP A 322 -0.23 -5.71 0.16
C ASP A 322 1.09 -5.84 0.92
N LEU A 323 1.79 -6.97 0.77
CA LEU A 323 3.04 -7.17 1.50
C LEU A 323 4.17 -6.35 0.89
N PHE A 324 5.09 -5.88 1.73
CA PHE A 324 6.31 -5.16 1.33
C PHE A 324 7.39 -6.11 0.79
N ILE A 325 6.98 -7.17 0.09
CA ILE A 325 7.83 -8.19 -0.56
C ILE A 325 7.07 -8.78 -1.74
N ASP A 326 7.78 -9.26 -2.77
CA ASP A 326 7.14 -9.87 -3.95
C ASP A 326 6.60 -11.27 -3.64
N THR A 327 5.28 -11.36 -3.43
CA THR A 327 4.57 -12.59 -3.07
C THR A 327 4.42 -13.59 -4.22
N ASN A 328 4.81 -13.23 -5.45
CA ASN A 328 4.91 -14.21 -6.53
C ASN A 328 6.11 -15.15 -6.32
N TYR A 329 7.12 -14.69 -5.58
CA TYR A 329 8.37 -15.42 -5.36
C TYR A 329 8.54 -15.86 -3.91
N PHE A 330 8.11 -15.07 -2.93
CA PHE A 330 8.34 -15.35 -1.52
C PHE A 330 7.05 -15.73 -0.78
N ASN A 331 7.10 -16.82 -0.03
CA ASN A 331 6.07 -17.14 0.95
C ASN A 331 6.35 -16.31 2.20
N GLN A 332 5.56 -15.25 2.40
CA GLN A 332 5.65 -14.38 3.56
C GLN A 332 4.47 -14.64 4.51
N PRO A 333 4.69 -15.21 5.69
CA PRO A 333 3.65 -15.37 6.71
C PRO A 333 3.27 -14.01 7.29
N ILE A 334 2.02 -13.93 7.76
CA ILE A 334 1.47 -12.88 8.63
C ILE A 334 1.29 -13.45 10.05
N GLY A 335 1.12 -12.59 11.05
CA GLY A 335 0.87 -13.05 12.42
C GLY A 335 -0.46 -13.79 12.56
N ASP A 336 -0.50 -14.77 13.47
CA ASP A 336 -1.66 -15.64 13.67
C ASP A 336 -2.68 -15.02 14.65
N VAL A 337 -3.72 -14.42 14.08
CA VAL A 337 -4.84 -13.81 14.82
C VAL A 337 -5.62 -14.80 15.67
N THR A 338 -5.54 -16.11 15.41
CA THR A 338 -6.26 -17.13 16.19
C THR A 338 -5.64 -17.37 17.56
N ILE A 339 -4.36 -17.03 17.73
CA ILE A 339 -3.62 -17.11 19.00
C ILE A 339 -3.36 -15.74 19.63
N GLY A 340 -3.95 -14.68 19.07
CA GLY A 340 -3.90 -13.32 19.60
C GLY A 340 -2.76 -12.46 19.08
N GLU A 341 -2.06 -12.89 18.03
CA GLU A 341 -1.15 -12.02 17.28
C GLU A 341 -1.94 -11.07 16.36
N ARG A 342 -1.28 -10.01 15.93
CA ARG A 342 -1.77 -9.12 14.86
C ARG A 342 -1.15 -9.55 13.55
N GLU A 343 -1.75 -9.21 12.41
CA GLU A 343 -1.17 -9.60 11.10
C GLU A 343 0.25 -9.06 10.93
N ILE A 344 0.53 -7.88 11.49
CA ILE A 344 1.87 -7.24 11.50
C ILE A 344 2.89 -7.92 12.42
N ASP A 345 2.50 -8.88 13.26
CA ASP A 345 3.39 -9.63 14.16
C ASP A 345 4.11 -10.79 13.43
N ALA A 346 4.74 -10.46 12.29
CA ALA A 346 5.49 -11.38 11.44
C ALA A 346 6.86 -10.83 11.04
N GLN A 347 7.58 -10.32 12.03
CA GLN A 347 8.91 -9.75 11.84
C GLN A 347 9.92 -10.82 11.39
N THR A 348 10.80 -10.45 10.46
CA THR A 348 11.91 -11.30 10.01
C THR A 348 13.22 -10.76 10.56
N TRP A 349 13.90 -11.55 11.39
CA TRP A 349 15.16 -11.15 12.02
C TRP A 349 16.36 -11.36 11.10
N SER A 350 17.35 -10.50 11.29
CA SER A 350 18.67 -10.61 10.68
C SER A 350 19.71 -11.07 11.70
N SER A 351 20.94 -11.32 11.25
CA SER A 351 22.11 -11.55 12.10
C SER A 351 22.68 -10.26 12.71
N THR A 352 22.12 -9.10 12.38
CA THR A 352 22.62 -7.78 12.80
C THR A 352 21.99 -7.38 14.14
N ALA A 353 22.78 -7.48 15.22
CA ALA A 353 22.40 -6.97 16.54
C ALA A 353 22.57 -5.46 16.61
N TYR A 354 21.70 -4.79 17.37
CA TYR A 354 21.95 -3.41 17.75
C TYR A 354 23.06 -3.37 18.79
N VAL A 355 24.01 -2.45 18.64
CA VAL A 355 25.14 -2.32 19.57
C VAL A 355 24.76 -1.65 20.88
N GLY A 356 23.69 -0.84 20.88
CA GLY A 356 23.13 -0.23 22.08
C GLY A 356 22.01 -1.07 22.71
N LEU A 357 21.28 -0.47 23.64
CA LEU A 357 20.06 -1.03 24.22
C LEU A 357 18.86 -0.21 23.74
N THR A 358 17.74 -0.89 23.51
CA THR A 358 16.44 -0.20 23.32
C THR A 358 15.60 -0.34 24.58
N MET A 359 14.63 0.57 24.75
CA MET A 359 13.71 0.54 25.90
C MET A 359 14.46 0.41 27.23
N ASN A 360 15.62 1.08 27.32
CA ASN A 360 16.64 1.07 28.37
C ASN A 360 17.44 -0.24 28.59
N THR A 361 16.80 -1.39 28.52
CA THR A 361 17.41 -2.65 28.99
C THR A 361 17.47 -3.74 27.94
N ASP A 362 16.83 -3.55 26.80
CA ASP A 362 16.59 -4.64 25.88
C ASP A 362 17.73 -4.75 24.87
N GLU A 363 18.43 -5.87 24.92
CA GLU A 363 19.26 -6.35 23.82
C GLU A 363 18.35 -6.62 22.62
N THR A 364 18.65 -6.01 21.48
CA THR A 364 17.81 -6.12 20.28
C THR A 364 18.53 -6.59 19.06
N LEU A 365 17.76 -7.22 18.19
CA LEU A 365 18.16 -7.63 16.86
C LEU A 365 17.40 -6.79 15.86
N PHE A 366 18.09 -6.27 14.85
CA PHE A 366 17.39 -5.61 13.76
C PHE A 366 16.69 -6.64 12.90
N GLY A 367 15.42 -6.35 12.59
CA GLY A 367 14.63 -7.11 11.64
C GLY A 367 13.94 -6.21 10.63
N VAL A 368 13.50 -6.83 9.54
CA VAL A 368 12.62 -6.21 8.55
C VAL A 368 11.23 -6.80 8.75
N ASN A 369 10.22 -5.94 8.83
CA ASN A 369 8.84 -6.38 8.83
C ASN A 369 8.23 -6.14 7.46
N PHE A 370 8.15 -7.22 6.66
CA PHE A 370 7.57 -7.18 5.31
C PHE A 370 6.04 -7.00 5.31
N ILE A 371 5.41 -6.89 6.48
CA ILE A 371 3.98 -6.59 6.58
C ILE A 371 3.76 -5.08 6.70
N ASP A 372 4.60 -4.40 7.50
CA ASP A 372 4.44 -2.97 7.81
C ASP A 372 5.54 -2.06 7.22
N GLY A 373 6.48 -2.61 6.46
CA GLY A 373 7.45 -1.86 5.65
C GLY A 373 8.59 -1.19 6.42
N ARG A 374 9.03 -1.75 7.56
CA ARG A 374 9.96 -1.08 8.49
C ARG A 374 11.15 -1.92 8.93
N ILE A 375 12.24 -1.22 9.31
CA ILE A 375 13.34 -1.77 10.11
C ILE A 375 13.19 -1.30 11.56
N LYS A 376 13.25 -2.23 12.51
CA LYS A 376 13.24 -1.92 13.96
C LYS A 376 14.20 -2.83 14.70
N GLY A 377 14.70 -2.36 15.84
CA GLY A 377 15.30 -3.19 16.88
C GLY A 377 14.20 -3.92 17.65
N TYR A 378 14.25 -5.25 17.67
CA TYR A 378 13.29 -6.10 18.38
C TYR A 378 13.97 -6.81 19.55
N PRO A 379 13.34 -6.86 20.74
CA PRO A 379 13.91 -7.53 21.91
C PRO A 379 14.25 -8.99 21.64
N LYS A 380 15.51 -9.36 21.89
CA LYS A 380 16.00 -10.75 21.85
C LYS A 380 15.28 -11.62 22.89
N PHE A 381 14.88 -11.01 24.01
CA PHE A 381 14.17 -11.65 25.10
C PHE A 381 12.81 -10.97 25.34
N LYS A 382 11.81 -11.76 25.72
CA LYS A 382 10.46 -11.27 26.06
C LYS A 382 10.54 -10.44 27.36
N PRO A 383 10.22 -9.13 27.36
CA PRO A 383 10.45 -8.27 28.52
C PRO A 383 9.78 -8.74 29.82
N ALA A 384 8.59 -9.34 29.72
CA ALA A 384 7.84 -9.81 30.89
C ALA A 384 8.41 -11.07 31.55
N SER A 385 9.08 -11.94 30.77
CA SER A 385 9.49 -13.28 31.23
C SER A 385 10.99 -13.53 31.20
N GLY A 386 11.75 -12.73 30.45
CA GLY A 386 13.18 -12.98 30.17
C GLY A 386 13.46 -14.20 29.29
N ALA A 387 12.43 -14.95 28.89
CA ALA A 387 12.55 -16.04 27.92
C ALA A 387 12.97 -15.51 26.54
N GLU A 388 13.65 -16.35 25.76
CA GLU A 388 14.01 -16.02 24.38
C GLU A 388 12.76 -15.70 23.55
N ASN A 389 12.90 -14.73 22.65
CA ASN A 389 11.88 -14.42 21.68
C ASN A 389 12.05 -15.29 20.44
N GLU A 390 10.95 -15.51 19.73
CA GLU A 390 10.91 -16.32 18.53
C GLU A 390 10.39 -15.44 17.39
N MET A 391 11.10 -15.45 16.26
CA MET A 391 10.77 -14.66 15.07
C MET A 391 11.01 -15.46 13.81
N TYR A 392 10.54 -14.94 12.67
CA TYR A 392 10.84 -15.56 11.38
C TYR A 392 12.27 -15.28 10.94
N PHE A 393 12.84 -16.22 10.19
CA PHE A 393 14.15 -16.09 9.56
C PHE A 393 14.09 -16.63 8.15
N ARG A 394 14.61 -15.84 7.19
CA ARG A 394 14.76 -16.25 5.80
C ARG A 394 16.23 -16.51 5.51
N MET A 395 16.61 -17.76 5.29
CA MET A 395 18.02 -18.08 5.05
C MET A 395 18.47 -17.56 3.68
N VAL A 396 19.75 -17.19 3.60
CA VAL A 396 20.39 -16.67 2.41
C VAL A 396 21.71 -17.38 2.14
N ARG A 397 22.16 -17.34 0.89
CA ARG A 397 23.48 -17.80 0.46
C ARG A 397 23.95 -17.00 -0.76
N GLY A 398 25.17 -17.25 -1.22
CA GLY A 398 25.73 -16.62 -2.41
C GLY A 398 26.57 -15.38 -2.06
N ASN A 399 26.34 -14.26 -2.75
CA ASN A 399 27.15 -13.05 -2.71
C ASN A 399 27.43 -12.53 -1.27
N THR A 400 28.60 -12.84 -0.72
CA THR A 400 29.01 -12.41 0.63
C THR A 400 29.53 -10.97 0.68
N ALA A 401 29.78 -10.34 -0.47
CA ALA A 401 30.24 -8.95 -0.55
C ALA A 401 29.07 -7.96 -0.54
N TYR A 402 27.82 -8.43 -0.66
CA TYR A 402 26.66 -7.54 -0.64
C TYR A 402 26.54 -6.82 0.70
N GLY A 403 26.43 -5.49 0.66
CA GLY A 403 26.33 -4.64 1.85
C GLY A 403 27.68 -4.17 2.41
N GLU A 404 28.80 -4.62 1.85
CA GLU A 404 30.12 -4.05 2.10
C GLU A 404 30.31 -2.81 1.21
N ASN A 405 30.60 -1.66 1.81
CA ASN A 405 30.86 -0.41 1.09
C ASN A 405 32.36 -0.29 0.77
N ASP A 406 32.69 0.44 -0.31
CA ASP A 406 34.07 0.81 -0.67
C ASP A 406 34.17 2.33 -0.81
N PHE A 407 34.27 3.00 0.35
CA PHE A 407 34.23 4.46 0.43
C PHE A 407 35.59 5.11 0.15
N ILE A 408 35.59 6.13 -0.71
CA ILE A 408 36.72 7.00 -1.01
C ILE A 408 36.29 8.45 -0.82
N ASP A 409 36.96 9.17 0.07
CA ASP A 409 36.85 10.63 0.17
C ASP A 409 37.56 11.27 -1.03
N ASN A 410 36.81 12.01 -1.85
CA ASN A 410 37.34 12.64 -3.06
C ASN A 410 38.07 13.97 -2.74
N GLY A 411 37.98 14.47 -1.50
CA GLY A 411 38.64 15.70 -1.07
C GLY A 411 37.98 16.99 -1.57
N ASP A 412 36.77 16.90 -2.12
CA ASP A 412 36.01 18.00 -2.73
C ASP A 412 34.60 18.18 -2.12
N GLY A 413 34.35 17.53 -0.97
CA GLY A 413 33.04 17.50 -0.31
C GLY A 413 32.17 16.32 -0.72
N THR A 414 32.71 15.35 -1.47
CA THR A 414 31.99 14.13 -1.87
C THR A 414 32.71 12.85 -1.47
N ILE A 415 31.95 11.78 -1.31
CA ILE A 415 32.44 10.41 -1.06
C ILE A 415 31.96 9.50 -2.17
N SER A 416 32.87 8.80 -2.84
CA SER A 416 32.52 7.73 -3.78
C SER A 416 32.35 6.42 -3.03
N ASP A 417 31.27 5.69 -3.27
CA ASP A 417 31.13 4.29 -2.89
C ASP A 417 31.28 3.41 -4.14
N LEU A 418 32.47 2.83 -4.32
CA LEU A 418 32.77 2.03 -5.50
C LEU A 418 32.00 0.69 -5.54
N ALA A 419 31.49 0.23 -4.39
CA ALA A 419 30.71 -1.00 -4.32
C ALA A 419 29.31 -0.82 -4.94
N THR A 420 28.71 0.37 -4.77
CA THR A 420 27.37 0.69 -5.29
C THR A 420 27.41 1.52 -6.58
N GLY A 421 28.56 2.12 -6.92
CA GLY A 421 28.68 3.06 -8.03
C GLY A 421 28.01 4.40 -7.75
N LEU A 422 27.78 4.73 -6.48
CA LEU A 422 27.15 5.96 -6.04
C LEU A 422 28.19 6.95 -5.49
N MET A 423 27.89 8.23 -5.63
CA MET A 423 28.64 9.31 -5.02
C MET A 423 27.72 10.08 -4.10
N TRP A 424 28.19 10.34 -2.89
CA TRP A 424 27.44 10.92 -1.79
C TRP A 424 27.97 12.30 -1.41
N GLN A 425 27.07 13.16 -0.95
CA GLN A 425 27.44 14.36 -0.23
C GLN A 425 28.15 13.96 1.08
N LYS A 426 29.35 14.50 1.33
CA LYS A 426 30.15 14.16 2.52
C LYS A 426 29.58 14.72 3.82
N ALA A 427 29.11 15.96 3.81
CA ALA A 427 28.51 16.63 4.95
C ALA A 427 27.07 17.03 4.61
N ASP A 428 26.11 16.74 5.49
CA ASP A 428 24.80 17.39 5.39
C ASP A 428 24.93 18.90 5.65
N ASP A 429 23.89 19.67 5.31
CA ASP A 429 23.95 21.13 5.39
C ASP A 429 23.44 21.71 6.72
N GLY A 430 23.12 20.85 7.69
CA GLY A 430 22.65 21.26 9.01
C GLY A 430 21.21 21.77 9.05
N ILE A 431 20.42 21.62 7.99
CA ILE A 431 19.07 22.18 7.88
C ILE A 431 18.04 21.03 7.74
N SER A 432 17.13 20.92 8.71
CA SER A 432 15.96 20.05 8.60
C SER A 432 14.89 20.67 7.69
N ARG A 433 14.22 19.85 6.90
CA ARG A 433 13.23 20.27 5.89
C ARG A 433 12.06 19.30 5.87
N ASP A 434 10.89 19.78 5.43
CA ASP A 434 9.84 18.86 5.05
C ASP A 434 10.25 18.09 3.80
N TRP A 435 9.41 17.14 3.40
CA TRP A 435 9.77 16.23 2.34
C TRP A 435 9.83 16.88 0.95
N GLU A 436 8.98 17.86 0.69
CA GLU A 436 8.96 18.56 -0.60
C GLU A 436 10.17 19.47 -0.76
N ASP A 437 10.49 20.25 0.29
CA ASP A 437 11.69 21.07 0.36
C ASP A 437 12.98 20.24 0.28
N ALA A 438 12.96 19.00 0.80
CA ALA A 438 14.09 18.07 0.69
C ALA A 438 14.34 17.60 -0.74
N LEU A 439 13.28 17.35 -1.50
CA LEU A 439 13.37 17.04 -2.93
C LEU A 439 13.92 18.25 -3.69
N GLU A 440 13.33 19.43 -3.49
CA GLU A 440 13.76 20.67 -4.16
C GLU A 440 15.22 21.01 -3.86
N TYR A 441 15.66 20.90 -2.60
CA TYR A 441 17.05 21.13 -2.22
C TYR A 441 18.00 20.17 -2.97
N SER A 442 17.63 18.89 -3.06
CA SER A 442 18.48 17.88 -3.67
C SER A 442 18.67 18.12 -5.17
N GLU A 443 17.58 18.43 -5.89
CA GLU A 443 17.59 18.69 -7.34
C GLU A 443 18.35 19.97 -7.72
N ASN A 444 18.42 20.95 -6.80
CA ASN A 444 19.10 22.22 -7.02
C ASN A 444 20.53 22.26 -6.44
N LEU A 445 21.00 21.17 -5.82
CA LEU A 445 22.33 21.12 -5.23
C LEU A 445 23.40 21.17 -6.33
N GLU A 446 24.31 22.15 -6.23
CA GLU A 446 25.56 22.18 -6.99
C GLU A 446 26.74 21.89 -6.05
N LEU A 447 27.38 20.74 -6.21
CA LEU A 447 28.50 20.29 -5.38
C LEU A 447 29.53 19.54 -6.21
N ALA A 448 30.82 19.82 -5.97
CA ALA A 448 31.95 19.23 -6.69
C ALA A 448 31.85 19.33 -8.24
N SER A 449 31.28 20.43 -8.74
CA SER A 449 30.99 20.67 -10.18
C SER A 449 29.91 19.76 -10.78
N PHE A 450 29.11 19.09 -9.94
CA PHE A 450 27.96 18.28 -10.34
C PHE A 450 26.65 18.95 -9.92
N ASN A 451 25.62 18.76 -10.74
CA ASN A 451 24.28 19.36 -10.61
C ASN A 451 23.16 18.35 -10.91
N ASP A 452 23.49 17.05 -10.84
CA ASP A 452 22.58 15.92 -11.00
C ASP A 452 22.48 15.14 -9.68
N TRP A 453 22.50 15.89 -8.58
CA TRP A 453 22.25 15.38 -7.24
C TRP A 453 20.76 15.13 -7.04
N ARG A 454 20.45 14.15 -6.18
CA ARG A 454 19.08 13.79 -5.86
C ARG A 454 18.98 13.25 -4.43
N LEU A 455 17.76 13.20 -3.93
CA LEU A 455 17.46 12.51 -2.69
C LEU A 455 17.66 10.98 -2.93
N PRO A 456 18.30 10.25 -2.00
CA PRO A 456 18.49 8.81 -2.14
C PRO A 456 17.17 8.07 -1.87
N ASN A 457 16.96 6.94 -2.53
CA ASN A 457 15.87 6.04 -2.14
C ASN A 457 16.19 5.32 -0.82
N ALA A 458 15.21 4.66 -0.22
CA ALA A 458 15.34 4.01 1.08
C ALA A 458 16.46 2.95 1.13
N LYS A 459 16.66 2.16 0.07
CA LYS A 459 17.73 1.15 0.01
C LYS A 459 19.11 1.80 -0.11
N GLU A 460 19.22 2.86 -0.91
CA GLU A 460 20.46 3.61 -1.06
C GLU A 460 20.87 4.25 0.28
N LEU A 461 19.96 4.93 0.98
CA LEU A 461 20.28 5.57 2.25
C LEU A 461 20.57 4.53 3.35
N GLN A 462 19.86 3.41 3.36
CA GLN A 462 20.15 2.30 4.27
C GLN A 462 21.52 1.66 3.99
N SER A 463 21.99 1.68 2.73
CA SER A 463 23.26 1.04 2.35
C SER A 463 24.49 1.68 3.00
N ILE A 464 24.39 2.94 3.45
CA ILE A 464 25.49 3.66 4.12
C ILE A 464 25.40 3.62 5.66
N VAL A 465 24.37 2.97 6.23
CA VAL A 465 24.26 2.77 7.67
C VAL A 465 25.37 1.82 8.16
N ASP A 466 26.05 2.23 9.23
CA ASP A 466 27.03 1.43 9.95
C ASP A 466 26.41 0.94 11.27
N TYR A 467 25.85 -0.26 11.25
CA TYR A 467 25.20 -0.90 12.39
C TYR A 467 26.16 -1.28 13.52
N THR A 468 27.48 -1.09 13.36
CA THR A 468 28.46 -1.31 14.43
C THR A 468 28.61 -0.08 15.33
N ARG A 469 27.89 1.01 15.03
CA ARG A 469 28.01 2.30 15.69
C ARG A 469 26.65 2.80 16.15
N SER A 470 26.63 3.46 17.31
CA SER A 470 25.47 4.20 17.80
C SER A 470 25.90 5.34 18.73
N PRO A 471 24.99 6.30 19.02
CA PRO A 471 25.23 7.32 20.04
C PRO A 471 25.62 6.70 21.39
N GLN A 472 24.94 5.62 21.81
CA GLN A 472 25.15 4.98 23.11
C GLN A 472 26.53 4.34 23.29
N THR A 473 27.10 3.74 22.23
CA THR A 473 28.32 2.92 22.36
C THR A 473 29.56 3.58 21.79
N SER A 474 29.38 4.38 20.74
CA SER A 474 30.48 4.99 19.99
C SER A 474 30.51 6.51 20.08
N ASN A 475 29.52 7.13 20.75
CA ASN A 475 29.31 8.58 20.78
C ASN A 475 29.32 9.19 19.38
N SER A 476 28.70 8.51 18.41
CA SER A 476 28.71 8.90 17.01
C SER A 476 27.44 8.42 16.29
N PRO A 477 27.10 8.95 15.10
CA PRO A 477 25.97 8.44 14.34
C PRO A 477 26.27 7.03 13.80
N ALA A 478 25.22 6.30 13.44
CA ALA A 478 25.27 4.99 12.81
C ALA A 478 25.70 5.05 11.33
N ILE A 479 26.83 5.70 11.04
CA ILE A 479 27.40 5.89 9.70
C ILE A 479 28.93 5.85 9.78
N ASN A 480 29.58 5.50 8.66
CA ASN A 480 31.04 5.49 8.59
C ASN A 480 31.62 6.88 8.92
N PRO A 481 32.67 7.00 9.76
CA PRO A 481 33.28 8.28 10.15
C PRO A 481 33.87 9.13 9.02
N ILE A 482 33.94 8.61 7.79
CA ILE A 482 34.30 9.40 6.62
C ILE A 482 33.22 10.44 6.27
N PHE A 483 31.97 10.22 6.69
CA PHE A 483 30.86 11.16 6.56
C PHE A 483 30.81 12.12 7.75
N ASP A 484 30.61 13.40 7.46
CA ASP A 484 30.32 14.41 8.48
C ASP A 484 28.80 14.47 8.66
N THR A 485 28.33 14.36 9.91
CA THR A 485 26.89 14.39 10.23
C THR A 485 26.63 15.45 11.30
N THR A 486 25.64 16.31 11.07
CA THR A 486 25.23 17.32 12.04
C THR A 486 24.78 16.67 13.35
N GLU A 487 25.40 17.10 14.45
CA GLU A 487 24.97 16.76 15.80
C GLU A 487 23.78 17.63 16.19
N ILE A 488 22.74 17.01 16.72
CA ILE A 488 21.53 17.68 17.23
C ILE A 488 21.35 17.39 18.71
N ASN A 489 20.44 18.14 19.34
CA ASN A 489 20.11 17.92 20.73
C ASN A 489 18.98 16.89 20.89
N TYR A 490 18.95 16.21 22.02
CA TYR A 490 17.82 15.44 22.49
C TYR A 490 16.59 16.34 22.71
N PRO A 491 15.39 15.94 22.23
CA PRO A 491 14.18 16.76 22.30
C PRO A 491 13.67 17.09 23.72
N ASP A 492 13.94 16.23 24.70
CA ASP A 492 13.38 16.33 26.05
C ASP A 492 14.20 17.24 26.98
N ASP A 493 15.53 17.18 26.90
CA ASP A 493 16.42 17.93 27.80
C ASP A 493 17.40 18.87 27.10
N ASN A 494 17.40 18.90 25.76
CA ASN A 494 18.35 19.64 24.92
C ASN A 494 19.83 19.30 25.17
N SER A 495 20.11 18.09 25.67
CA SER A 495 21.48 17.59 25.73
C SER A 495 22.01 17.29 24.32
N GLY A 496 23.29 17.54 24.07
CA GLY A 496 23.94 17.18 22.80
C GLY A 496 24.17 15.67 22.67
N GLY A 497 24.85 15.27 21.60
CA GLY A 497 25.25 13.89 21.35
C GLY A 497 24.20 13.05 20.60
N HIS A 498 23.12 13.66 20.12
CA HIS A 498 22.13 13.01 19.26
C HIS A 498 22.36 13.34 17.78
N TYR A 499 21.74 12.58 16.89
CA TYR A 499 21.91 12.74 15.44
C TYR A 499 20.56 12.59 14.72
N PRO A 500 20.37 13.31 13.60
CA PRO A 500 19.06 13.44 13.00
C PRO A 500 18.61 12.20 12.21
N PHE A 501 17.35 12.24 11.83
CA PHE A 501 16.77 11.37 10.83
C PHE A 501 16.96 12.00 9.45
N PHE A 502 17.13 11.17 8.43
CA PHE A 502 17.37 11.61 7.07
C PHE A 502 16.29 11.13 6.12
N TRP A 503 15.78 12.06 5.32
CA TRP A 503 14.77 11.76 4.31
C TRP A 503 15.30 10.87 3.19
N THR A 504 14.40 10.07 2.63
CA THR A 504 14.59 9.34 1.39
C THR A 504 13.56 9.81 0.37
N SER A 505 13.78 9.56 -0.92
CA SER A 505 12.78 9.81 -1.98
C SER A 505 11.64 8.78 -2.02
N THR A 506 11.62 7.83 -1.07
CA THR A 506 10.69 6.70 -1.02
C THR A 506 9.43 7.05 -0.24
N THR A 507 8.27 6.83 -0.87
CA THR A 507 6.97 6.94 -0.20
C THR A 507 6.68 5.66 0.59
N HIS A 508 6.17 5.80 1.82
CA HIS A 508 5.73 4.69 2.63
C HIS A 508 4.21 4.59 2.62
N LEU A 509 3.65 3.53 2.03
CA LEU A 509 2.21 3.38 1.85
C LEU A 509 1.51 2.82 3.10
N ASP A 510 1.18 3.70 4.04
CA ASP A 510 0.58 3.33 5.33
C ASP A 510 -0.66 4.16 5.69
N GLY A 511 -1.70 3.49 6.17
CA GLY A 511 -2.84 4.08 6.84
C GLY A 511 -3.97 4.48 5.88
N VAL A 512 -4.90 5.30 6.39
CA VAL A 512 -6.08 5.76 5.64
C VAL A 512 -5.68 6.62 4.44
N ASN A 513 -4.57 7.35 4.55
CA ASN A 513 -3.98 8.12 3.47
C ASN A 513 -2.58 7.55 3.15
N PRO A 514 -2.49 6.46 2.36
CA PRO A 514 -1.26 5.70 2.22
C PRO A 514 -0.10 6.53 1.66
N TYR A 515 -0.35 7.51 0.79
CA TYR A 515 0.71 8.30 0.16
C TYR A 515 1.23 9.47 1.02
N SER A 516 0.69 9.66 2.23
CA SER A 516 1.00 10.81 3.10
C SER A 516 2.35 10.73 3.82
N GLY A 517 2.97 9.55 3.88
CA GLY A 517 4.24 9.32 4.57
C GLY A 517 5.41 9.10 3.60
N ALA A 518 6.59 9.55 4.00
CA ALA A 518 7.86 9.22 3.35
C ALA A 518 8.76 8.45 4.31
N VAL A 519 9.63 7.61 3.76
CA VAL A 519 10.60 6.83 4.53
C VAL A 519 11.73 7.74 4.99
N TYR A 520 12.17 7.55 6.23
CA TYR A 520 13.42 8.10 6.75
C TYR A 520 14.29 7.00 7.35
N ILE A 521 15.60 7.27 7.42
CA ILE A 521 16.58 6.46 8.15
C ILE A 521 17.10 7.27 9.35
N ALA A 522 17.09 6.68 10.55
CA ALA A 522 17.61 7.31 11.75
C ALA A 522 19.11 7.03 11.92
N PHE A 523 19.96 8.03 11.75
CA PHE A 523 21.40 7.87 12.05
C PHE A 523 21.73 8.09 13.52
N GLY A 524 20.86 8.80 14.26
CA GLY A 524 20.80 8.77 15.72
C GLY A 524 19.84 7.69 16.23
N GLU A 525 19.58 7.70 17.54
CA GLU A 525 18.66 6.76 18.19
C GLU A 525 17.23 6.85 17.64
N GLY A 526 16.55 5.71 17.51
CA GLY A 526 15.17 5.66 17.05
C GLY A 526 14.21 5.98 18.19
N LEU A 527 14.05 7.27 18.49
CA LEU A 527 13.37 7.73 19.70
C LEU A 527 11.84 7.53 19.70
N GLY A 528 11.28 7.28 20.88
CA GLY A 528 9.85 7.22 21.15
C GLY A 528 9.51 7.44 22.62
N GLU A 529 8.30 7.89 22.91
CA GLU A 529 7.80 8.13 24.27
C GLU A 529 7.01 6.93 24.79
N MET A 530 7.55 6.28 25.82
CA MET A 530 6.87 5.20 26.53
C MET A 530 6.67 5.60 27.99
N ASN A 531 5.41 5.59 28.44
CA ASN A 531 5.03 5.97 29.81
C ASN A 531 5.55 7.37 30.24
N GLY A 532 5.58 8.34 29.32
CA GLY A 532 6.05 9.70 29.57
C GLY A 532 7.58 9.84 29.65
N VAL A 533 8.33 8.86 29.16
CA VAL A 533 9.80 8.89 29.10
C VAL A 533 10.23 8.72 27.64
N LEU A 534 11.08 9.62 27.16
CA LEU A 534 11.69 9.53 25.84
C LEU A 534 12.85 8.53 25.88
N LEU A 535 12.83 7.55 25.00
CA LEU A 535 13.76 6.42 24.98
C LEU A 535 14.14 6.07 23.54
N ASP A 536 15.30 5.45 23.34
CA ASP A 536 15.60 4.73 22.11
C ASP A 536 14.71 3.47 22.04
N VAL A 537 13.72 3.44 21.16
CA VAL A 537 12.75 2.33 21.04
C VAL A 537 13.02 1.43 19.83
N HIS A 538 13.81 1.91 18.85
CA HIS A 538 14.09 1.16 17.61
C HIS A 538 15.57 0.98 17.29
N GLY A 539 16.48 1.69 17.96
CA GLY A 539 17.92 1.65 17.71
C GLY A 539 18.38 2.58 16.58
N ALA A 540 19.62 3.08 16.69
CA ALA A 540 20.26 3.83 15.61
C ALA A 540 20.51 2.94 14.37
N GLY A 541 20.09 3.42 13.20
CA GLY A 541 20.04 2.68 11.95
C GLY A 541 18.66 2.12 11.60
N CYS A 542 17.63 2.38 12.41
CA CYS A 542 16.26 1.98 12.10
C CYS A 542 15.69 2.76 10.91
N GLN A 543 14.64 2.20 10.29
CA GLN A 543 13.90 2.81 9.21
C GLN A 543 12.42 2.88 9.58
N ARG A 544 11.87 4.08 9.47
CA ARG A 544 10.45 4.37 9.75
C ARG A 544 9.92 5.31 8.67
N SER A 545 8.85 6.03 8.98
CA SER A 545 8.26 6.99 8.07
C SER A 545 7.67 8.16 8.85
N ASP A 546 7.81 9.35 8.31
CA ASP A 546 7.18 10.57 8.81
C ASP A 546 6.22 11.16 7.76
N PRO A 547 5.25 11.99 8.18
CA PRO A 547 4.37 12.70 7.25
C PRO A 547 5.15 13.65 6.32
N LYS A 548 4.72 13.74 5.05
CA LYS A 548 5.26 14.68 4.05
C LYS A 548 4.71 16.11 4.18
N SER A 549 4.32 16.52 5.37
CA SER A 549 3.61 17.80 5.58
C SER A 549 4.57 18.97 5.80
N VAL A 550 4.11 20.16 5.43
CA VAL A 550 4.76 21.46 5.69
C VAL A 550 4.39 22.05 7.06
N ASP A 551 3.48 21.42 7.84
CA ASP A 551 3.14 21.86 9.19
C ASP A 551 3.18 20.69 10.19
N ILE A 552 4.10 20.80 11.16
CA ILE A 552 4.26 19.82 12.24
C ILE A 552 3.04 19.79 13.17
N ASN A 553 2.28 20.88 13.28
CA ASN A 553 1.13 20.97 14.19
C ASN A 553 -0.07 20.15 13.71
N ASP A 554 -0.06 19.67 12.45
CA ASP A 554 -1.08 18.78 11.91
C ASP A 554 -0.99 17.37 12.50
N TYR A 555 0.10 17.05 13.22
CA TYR A 555 0.37 15.72 13.74
C TYR A 555 0.71 15.74 15.23
N PRO A 556 0.33 14.68 15.97
CA PRO A 556 0.85 14.50 17.31
C PRO A 556 2.36 14.28 17.27
N GLN A 557 3.06 14.78 18.29
CA GLN A 557 4.51 14.63 18.43
C GLN A 557 4.94 13.15 18.49
N TYR A 558 4.08 12.28 19.02
CA TYR A 558 4.33 10.85 19.17
C TYR A 558 3.26 10.01 18.50
N SER A 559 3.63 8.83 18.00
CA SER A 559 2.73 7.98 17.23
C SER A 559 2.94 6.48 17.48
N GLY A 560 1.83 5.76 17.51
CA GLY A 560 1.83 4.29 17.61
C GLY A 560 2.15 3.77 19.02
N PRO A 561 2.27 2.44 19.17
CA PRO A 561 2.32 1.79 20.49
C PRO A 561 3.57 2.13 21.33
N GLN A 562 4.70 2.41 20.69
CA GLN A 562 5.97 2.77 21.34
C GLN A 562 6.18 4.29 21.38
N GLY A 563 5.17 5.07 20.96
CA GLY A 563 5.20 6.52 20.98
C GLY A 563 6.30 7.11 20.09
N ASP A 564 6.57 6.53 18.92
CA ASP A 564 7.59 7.01 18.00
C ASP A 564 7.51 8.51 17.78
N ILE A 565 8.65 9.19 17.93
CA ILE A 565 8.73 10.62 17.68
C ILE A 565 8.48 10.92 16.20
N ARG A 566 7.72 11.98 15.94
CA ARG A 566 7.55 12.56 14.60
C ARG A 566 8.24 13.90 14.55
N TYR A 567 9.25 14.00 13.70
CA TYR A 567 9.93 15.28 13.49
C TYR A 567 9.24 16.10 12.39
N VAL A 568 8.68 15.45 11.36
CA VAL A 568 8.10 16.08 10.14
C VAL A 568 9.15 16.81 9.30
N TYR A 569 10.11 17.49 9.93
CA TYR A 569 11.29 18.07 9.31
C TYR A 569 12.51 17.17 9.56
N ASN A 570 13.03 16.54 8.51
CA ASN A 570 14.20 15.67 8.58
C ASN A 570 15.35 16.22 7.73
N TYR A 571 16.56 15.72 7.96
CA TYR A 571 17.78 16.18 7.29
C TYR A 571 17.94 15.51 5.92
N VAL A 572 18.84 16.05 5.10
CA VAL A 572 19.08 15.55 3.74
C VAL A 572 20.56 15.25 3.52
N ARG A 573 20.83 14.13 2.86
CA ARG A 573 22.14 13.78 2.32
C ARG A 573 21.96 13.32 0.89
N CYS A 574 22.43 14.12 -0.05
CA CYS A 574 22.20 13.86 -1.47
C CYS A 574 23.11 12.76 -2.01
N VAL A 575 22.64 12.09 -3.06
CA VAL A 575 23.38 11.07 -3.80
C VAL A 575 23.31 11.35 -5.30
N ARG A 576 24.26 10.80 -6.05
CA ARG A 576 24.24 10.72 -7.51
C ARG A 576 24.93 9.45 -7.99
N ALA A 577 24.73 9.08 -9.25
CA ALA A 577 25.47 7.99 -9.87
C ALA A 577 26.86 8.45 -10.33
N ILE A 578 27.88 7.61 -10.14
CA ILE A 578 29.20 7.82 -10.75
C ILE A 578 29.07 7.50 -12.25
N LYS A 579 29.23 8.52 -13.09
CA LYS A 579 29.31 8.33 -14.55
C LYS A 579 30.71 7.82 -14.89
N LEU A 580 30.80 6.55 -15.30
CA LEU A 580 32.03 5.90 -15.79
C LEU A 580 32.53 6.51 -17.11
#